data_AF-A0A2G8HY52-F1
#
_entry.id   AF-A0A2G8HY52-F1
#
_cell.length_a   1.000
_cell.length_b   1.000
_cell.length_c   1.000
_cell.angle_alpha   90.00
_cell.angle_beta   90.00
_cell.angle_gamma   90.00
#
_symmetry.space_group_name_H-M   'P 1'
#
loop_
_entity.id
_entity.type
_entity.pdbx_description
1 polymer ?
#
loop_
_entity_poly.entity_id
_entity_poly.type
_entity_poly.pdbx_seq_one_letter_code
_entity_poly.pdbx_strand_id
1 'polypeptide(L)'
;MKIIFLLILLVFQNSFASQESISIKDVEKIFLDEIKNEKSSDEDKFLLFNLAGRELYNYKYFDKSKEYYEKAIGLRTSQDSTEAYINLMAIEHAKSKEISKRTYDRAMDYFKKSKKISDDGIKRYMEFIYSNFIDKNGSKKFEGFYGEFSKQNSIKKLIEEKKYKEALSLINTTNMEERDFVTKIRYDLLRSIVLGKKNLSLSCKSKLDKYPDSIAWTIEACKTLVSYQKGKTPSKADLKRIVESAKEQRSSSQYLVQIFGDLK
;
A
#
# COMPACT_ATOMS: atom_id res chain seq x y z
N MET A 1 6.40 39.80 48.55
CA MET A 1 6.32 40.39 47.20
C MET A 1 6.97 39.40 46.24
N LYS A 2 6.18 38.48 45.69
CA LYS A 2 5.84 38.41 44.26
C LYS A 2 7.07 38.24 43.36
N ILE A 3 7.25 37.01 42.87
CA ILE A 3 7.44 36.57 41.46
C ILE A 3 8.13 35.20 41.54
N ILE A 4 7.33 34.12 41.66
CA ILE A 4 6.88 33.25 40.54
C ILE A 4 8.03 32.29 40.17
N PHE A 5 8.04 31.05 40.68
CA PHE A 5 7.25 29.93 40.16
C PHE A 5 7.48 29.71 38.65
N LEU A 6 8.73 29.54 38.22
CA LEU A 6 9.03 29.12 36.83
C LEU A 6 10.41 28.45 36.68
N LEU A 7 10.71 27.45 37.50
CA LEU A 7 11.88 26.57 37.30
C LEU A 7 11.51 25.08 37.53
N ILE A 8 10.28 24.72 37.15
CA ILE A 8 9.82 23.33 36.97
C ILE A 8 9.19 23.24 35.57
N LEU A 9 10.03 23.44 34.55
CA LEU A 9 9.74 23.14 33.13
C LEU A 9 11.02 22.66 32.40
N LEU A 10 11.96 22.05 33.15
CA LEU A 10 13.14 21.37 32.60
C LEU A 10 12.98 19.84 32.54
N VAL A 11 11.73 19.39 32.44
CA VAL A 11 11.39 18.02 32.04
C VAL A 11 10.28 18.18 31.01
N PHE A 12 10.45 17.60 29.83
CA PHE A 12 9.53 17.67 28.68
C PHE A 12 9.63 18.86 27.73
N GLN A 13 10.80 19.13 27.13
CA GLN A 13 10.82 19.57 25.72
C GLN A 13 11.99 18.93 24.96
N ASN A 14 11.65 18.32 23.82
CA ASN A 14 12.52 17.70 22.81
C ASN A 14 12.93 16.23 23.04
N SER A 15 11.93 15.37 23.21
CA SER A 15 11.96 14.05 22.57
C SER A 15 10.80 13.94 21.59
N PHE A 16 10.72 14.90 20.66
CA PHE A 16 9.94 14.70 19.43
C PHE A 16 10.76 13.79 18.53
N ALA A 17 10.41 12.51 18.54
CA ALA A 17 10.52 11.56 17.44
C ALA A 17 11.62 11.84 16.40
N SER A 18 12.84 11.34 16.63
CA SER A 18 13.69 10.94 15.52
C SER A 18 13.22 9.54 15.09
N GLN A 19 12.20 9.49 14.23
CA GLN A 19 12.04 8.34 13.36
C GLN A 19 13.31 8.33 12.50
N GLU A 20 14.25 7.41 12.78
CA GLU A 20 15.48 7.29 12.00
C GLU A 20 15.09 7.23 10.52
N SER A 21 15.40 8.30 9.78
CA SER A 21 15.16 8.35 8.35
C SER A 21 16.12 7.35 7.71
N ILE A 22 15.63 6.16 7.38
CA ILE A 22 16.36 5.15 6.60
C ILE A 22 17.03 5.85 5.42
N SER A 23 18.36 5.74 5.28
CA SER A 23 19.06 6.46 4.22
C SER A 23 18.77 5.86 2.85
N ILE A 24 18.92 6.66 1.78
CA ILE A 24 18.80 6.16 0.40
C ILE A 24 19.69 4.93 0.18
N LYS A 25 20.91 4.96 0.71
CA LYS A 25 21.89 3.88 0.58
C LYS A 25 21.40 2.59 1.24
N ASP A 26 20.73 2.69 2.38
CA ASP A 26 20.20 1.53 3.09
C ASP A 26 19.04 0.89 2.32
N VAL A 27 18.15 1.70 1.73
CA VAL A 27 17.09 1.20 0.85
C VAL A 27 17.70 0.54 -0.38
N GLU A 28 18.62 1.23 -1.06
CA GLU A 28 19.25 0.73 -2.28
C GLU A 28 20.03 -0.55 -2.05
N LYS A 29 20.73 -0.70 -0.92
CA LYS A 29 21.52 -1.89 -0.60
C LYS A 29 20.69 -3.17 -0.60
N ILE A 30 19.43 -3.10 -0.17
CA ILE A 30 18.51 -4.25 -0.17
C ILE A 30 18.30 -4.81 -1.59
N PHE A 31 18.34 -3.96 -2.60
CA PHE A 31 18.03 -4.33 -3.99
C PHE A 31 19.29 -4.42 -4.86
N LEU A 32 20.29 -3.57 -4.62
CA LEU A 32 21.47 -3.44 -5.47
C LEU A 32 22.33 -4.70 -5.49
N ASP A 33 22.45 -5.41 -4.36
CA ASP A 33 23.23 -6.65 -4.29
C ASP A 33 22.61 -7.74 -5.17
N GLU A 34 21.27 -7.80 -5.22
CA GLU A 34 20.53 -8.75 -6.08
C GLU A 34 20.55 -8.32 -7.55
N ILE A 35 20.40 -7.03 -7.85
CA ILE A 35 20.45 -6.48 -9.22
C ILE A 35 21.83 -6.70 -9.86
N LYS A 36 22.90 -6.60 -9.07
CA LYS A 36 24.29 -6.76 -9.54
C LYS A 36 24.71 -8.22 -9.68
N ASN A 37 23.91 -9.16 -9.19
CA ASN A 37 24.20 -10.58 -9.32
C ASN A 37 24.20 -10.97 -10.82
N GLU A 38 25.31 -11.54 -11.30
CA GLU A 38 25.50 -11.92 -12.70
C GLU A 38 24.46 -12.93 -13.21
N LYS A 39 23.79 -13.64 -12.30
CA LYS A 39 22.71 -14.59 -12.61
C LYS A 39 21.34 -13.95 -12.79
N SER A 40 21.18 -12.66 -12.49
CA SER A 40 19.91 -11.96 -12.56
C SER A 40 19.51 -11.68 -14.02
N SER A 41 18.34 -12.20 -14.44
CA SER A 41 17.81 -11.97 -15.78
C SER A 41 17.31 -10.54 -15.96
N ASP A 42 17.07 -10.10 -17.20
CA ASP A 42 16.46 -8.78 -17.44
C ASP A 42 15.04 -8.67 -16.86
N GLU A 43 14.31 -9.79 -16.76
CA GLU A 43 13.01 -9.80 -16.08
C GLU A 43 13.17 -9.64 -14.56
N ASP A 44 14.14 -10.29 -13.95
CA ASP A 44 14.44 -10.14 -12.52
C ASP A 44 14.88 -8.71 -12.20
N LYS A 45 15.79 -8.15 -13.02
CA LYS A 45 16.24 -6.75 -12.88
C LYS A 45 15.08 -5.78 -13.04
N PHE A 46 14.15 -6.03 -13.95
CA PHE A 46 12.95 -5.20 -14.12
C PHE A 46 12.10 -5.17 -12.85
N LEU A 47 11.82 -6.34 -12.28
CA LEU A 47 11.02 -6.45 -11.06
C LEU A 47 11.73 -5.78 -9.88
N LEU A 48 13.04 -6.00 -9.72
CA LEU A 48 13.84 -5.40 -8.66
C LEU A 48 13.94 -3.88 -8.79
N PHE A 49 14.08 -3.35 -10.01
CA PHE A 49 14.08 -1.91 -10.23
C PHE A 49 12.72 -1.28 -9.90
N ASN A 50 11.60 -1.90 -10.28
CA ASN A 50 10.27 -1.41 -9.90
C ASN A 50 10.06 -1.42 -8.37
N LEU A 51 10.51 -2.48 -7.68
CA LEU A 51 10.41 -2.57 -6.23
C LEU A 51 11.26 -1.50 -5.53
N ALA A 52 12.51 -1.33 -5.95
CA ALA A 52 13.37 -0.27 -5.43
C ALA A 52 12.76 1.12 -5.67
N GLY A 53 12.23 1.37 -6.87
CA GLY A 53 11.50 2.60 -7.20
C GLY A 53 10.36 2.88 -6.21
N ARG A 54 9.58 1.87 -5.87
CA ARG A 54 8.45 1.97 -4.93
C ARG A 54 8.89 2.26 -3.50
N GLU A 55 9.89 1.55 -3.00
CA GLU A 55 10.40 1.78 -1.64
C GLU A 55 10.97 3.19 -1.50
N LEU A 56 11.77 3.64 -2.49
CA LEU A 56 12.29 4.99 -2.52
C LEU A 56 11.16 6.04 -2.57
N TYR A 57 10.07 5.77 -3.30
CA TYR A 57 8.89 6.65 -3.30
C TYR A 57 8.25 6.75 -1.90
N ASN A 58 8.10 5.62 -1.19
CA ASN A 58 7.51 5.58 0.15
C ASN A 58 8.33 6.39 1.17
N TYR A 59 9.66 6.37 1.05
CA TYR A 59 10.55 7.21 1.85
C TYR A 59 10.72 8.64 1.32
N LYS A 60 9.92 9.05 0.31
CA LYS A 60 9.93 10.37 -0.34
C LYS A 60 11.23 10.72 -1.08
N TYR A 61 12.03 9.71 -1.43
CA TYR A 61 13.23 9.85 -2.26
C TYR A 61 12.87 9.85 -3.75
N PHE A 62 12.10 10.87 -4.16
CA PHE A 62 11.45 10.92 -5.48
C PHE A 62 12.41 10.89 -6.67
N ASP A 63 13.54 11.59 -6.59
CA ASP A 63 14.53 11.58 -7.67
C ASP A 63 15.13 10.20 -7.89
N LYS A 64 15.41 9.50 -6.79
CA LYS A 64 15.95 8.15 -6.86
C LYS A 64 14.90 7.15 -7.30
N SER A 65 13.69 7.28 -6.76
CA SER A 65 12.52 6.49 -7.19
C SER A 65 12.32 6.58 -8.72
N LYS A 66 12.37 7.80 -9.26
CA LYS A 66 12.29 8.05 -10.71
C LYS A 66 13.41 7.33 -11.47
N GLU A 67 14.66 7.46 -11.02
CA GLU A 67 15.80 6.79 -11.66
C GLU A 67 15.57 5.29 -11.79
N TYR A 68 15.04 4.65 -10.76
CA TYR A 68 14.77 3.21 -10.74
C TYR A 68 13.63 2.80 -11.66
N TYR A 69 12.53 3.55 -11.70
CA TYR A 69 11.45 3.28 -12.67
C TYR A 69 11.93 3.47 -14.12
N GLU A 70 12.76 4.48 -14.39
CA GLU A 70 13.37 4.67 -15.71
C GLU A 70 14.32 3.53 -16.10
N LYS A 71 15.08 2.98 -15.14
CA LYS A 71 15.90 1.77 -15.37
C LYS A 71 15.03 0.56 -15.69
N ALA A 72 13.92 0.36 -14.96
CA ALA A 72 13.00 -0.76 -15.20
C ALA A 72 12.47 -0.72 -16.65
N ILE A 73 11.88 0.40 -17.07
CA ILE A 73 11.31 0.52 -18.42
C ILE A 73 12.34 0.53 -19.55
N GLY A 74 13.63 0.71 -19.23
CA GLY A 74 14.73 0.59 -20.17
C GLY A 74 15.15 -0.86 -20.47
N LEU A 75 14.69 -1.83 -19.66
CA LEU A 75 15.02 -3.25 -19.87
C LEU A 75 14.14 -3.88 -20.94
N ARG A 76 14.73 -4.82 -21.70
CA ARG A 76 14.01 -5.57 -22.74
C ARG A 76 13.34 -6.78 -22.10
N THR A 77 12.10 -6.60 -21.68
CA THR A 77 11.34 -7.64 -20.98
C THR A 77 9.91 -7.75 -21.49
N SER A 78 9.28 -8.92 -21.27
CA SER A 78 7.87 -9.15 -21.51
C SER A 78 6.96 -8.64 -20.37
N GLN A 79 7.58 -8.21 -19.26
CA GLN A 79 6.89 -7.79 -18.04
C GLN A 79 6.11 -6.49 -18.22
N ASP A 80 4.97 -6.37 -17.52
CA ASP A 80 4.06 -5.22 -17.62
C ASP A 80 4.64 -3.98 -16.92
N SER A 81 4.90 -2.93 -17.69
CA SER A 81 5.42 -1.63 -17.23
C SER A 81 4.35 -0.65 -16.75
N THR A 82 3.09 -1.08 -16.59
CA THR A 82 1.98 -0.22 -16.15
C THR A 82 2.30 0.51 -14.85
N GLU A 83 2.85 -0.20 -13.86
CA GLU A 83 3.20 0.39 -12.57
C GLU A 83 4.25 1.50 -12.72
N ALA A 84 5.29 1.28 -13.53
CA ALA A 84 6.35 2.25 -13.71
C ALA A 84 5.83 3.56 -14.33
N TYR A 85 5.00 3.47 -15.38
CA TYR A 85 4.42 4.66 -16.02
C TYR A 85 3.48 5.44 -15.11
N ILE A 86 2.66 4.75 -14.30
CA ILE A 86 1.80 5.41 -13.30
C ILE A 86 2.65 6.11 -12.24
N ASN A 87 3.69 5.44 -11.71
CA ASN A 87 4.53 6.02 -10.68
C ASN A 87 5.38 7.18 -11.19
N LEU A 88 5.83 7.18 -12.45
CA LEU A 88 6.53 8.33 -13.03
C LEU A 88 5.66 9.59 -13.07
N MET A 89 4.37 9.46 -13.41
CA MET A 89 3.41 10.57 -13.31
C MET A 89 3.16 10.98 -11.84
N ALA A 90 3.03 10.01 -10.94
CA ALA A 90 2.83 10.28 -9.51
C ALA A 90 4.03 11.00 -8.88
N ILE A 91 5.26 10.63 -9.26
CA ILE A 91 6.50 11.29 -8.84
C ILE A 91 6.55 12.74 -9.34
N GLU A 92 6.23 12.99 -10.61
CA GLU A 92 6.20 14.36 -11.16
C GLU A 92 5.22 15.22 -10.36
N HIS A 93 3.98 14.74 -10.16
CA HIS A 93 3.00 15.41 -9.34
C HIS A 93 3.45 15.60 -7.89
N ALA A 94 4.10 14.60 -7.27
CA ALA A 94 4.59 14.72 -5.90
C ALA A 94 5.62 15.85 -5.76
N LYS A 95 6.51 16.02 -6.76
CA LYS A 95 7.58 17.02 -6.78
C LYS A 95 7.11 18.43 -7.14
N SER A 96 6.26 18.59 -8.16
CA SER A 96 5.91 19.90 -8.71
C SER A 96 4.43 20.26 -8.58
N LYS A 97 3.59 19.35 -8.08
CA LYS A 97 2.11 19.48 -8.09
C LYS A 97 1.51 19.57 -9.49
N GLU A 98 2.29 19.25 -10.51
CA GLU A 98 1.89 19.25 -11.91
C GLU A 98 2.32 17.94 -12.58
N ILE A 99 1.70 17.62 -13.72
CA ILE A 99 2.14 16.53 -14.60
C ILE A 99 2.30 17.14 -15.98
N SER A 100 3.50 16.98 -16.57
CA SER A 100 3.75 17.56 -17.88
C SER A 100 3.06 16.76 -18.98
N LYS A 101 2.66 17.44 -20.06
CA LYS A 101 2.12 16.80 -21.26
C LYS A 101 3.05 15.71 -21.79
N ARG A 102 4.36 15.92 -21.70
CA ARG A 102 5.37 14.93 -22.11
C ARG A 102 5.26 13.64 -21.32
N THR A 103 5.17 13.70 -19.99
CA THR A 103 5.05 12.50 -19.14
C THR A 103 3.72 11.78 -19.39
N TYR A 104 2.64 12.54 -19.51
CA TYR A 104 1.31 12.02 -19.85
C TYR A 104 1.30 11.29 -21.19
N ASP A 105 1.80 11.93 -22.25
CA ASP A 105 1.82 11.37 -23.60
C ASP A 105 2.65 10.08 -23.65
N ARG A 106 3.77 10.04 -22.91
CA ARG A 106 4.62 8.85 -22.81
C ARG A 106 3.89 7.66 -22.17
N ALA A 107 3.16 7.89 -21.07
CA ALA A 107 2.34 6.86 -20.44
C ALA A 107 1.17 6.41 -21.34
N MET A 108 0.50 7.36 -21.99
CA MET A 108 -0.60 7.09 -22.92
C MET A 108 -0.15 6.24 -24.12
N ASP A 109 1.02 6.53 -24.68
CA ASP A 109 1.60 5.74 -25.77
C ASP A 109 1.83 4.29 -25.35
N TYR A 110 2.41 4.06 -24.18
CA TYR A 110 2.56 2.71 -23.62
C TYR A 110 1.21 2.01 -23.46
N PHE A 111 0.21 2.66 -22.85
CA PHE A 111 -1.10 2.04 -22.62
C PHE A 111 -1.86 1.73 -23.90
N LYS A 112 -1.69 2.53 -24.95
CA LYS A 112 -2.25 2.23 -26.28
C LYS A 112 -1.55 1.03 -26.91
N LYS A 113 -0.22 1.02 -26.95
CA LYS A 113 0.58 -0.07 -27.56
C LYS A 113 0.38 -1.42 -26.86
N SER A 114 0.31 -1.40 -25.53
CA SER A 114 0.07 -2.59 -24.70
C SER A 114 -1.41 -2.99 -24.60
N LYS A 115 -2.31 -2.26 -25.28
CA LYS A 115 -3.78 -2.40 -25.20
C LYS A 115 -4.36 -2.21 -23.79
N LYS A 116 -3.58 -1.75 -22.81
CA LYS A 116 -4.04 -1.50 -21.43
C LYS A 116 -5.03 -0.35 -21.33
N ILE A 117 -5.07 0.54 -22.32
CA ILE A 117 -6.05 1.63 -22.36
C ILE A 117 -7.51 1.16 -22.46
N SER A 118 -7.75 -0.11 -22.83
CA SER A 118 -9.10 -0.70 -22.78
C SER A 118 -9.52 -1.12 -21.38
N ASP A 119 -8.60 -1.16 -20.40
CA ASP A 119 -8.96 -1.30 -19.00
C ASP A 119 -9.64 -0.02 -18.52
N ASP A 120 -10.86 -0.17 -18.01
CA ASP A 120 -11.68 0.93 -17.52
C ASP A 120 -10.98 1.77 -16.45
N GLY A 121 -10.16 1.15 -15.59
CA GLY A 121 -9.41 1.84 -14.55
C GLY A 121 -8.32 2.72 -15.14
N ILE A 122 -7.52 2.18 -16.06
CA ILE A 122 -6.49 2.92 -16.78
C ILE A 122 -7.09 4.04 -17.62
N LYS A 123 -8.17 3.77 -18.36
CA LYS A 123 -8.87 4.77 -19.17
C LYS A 123 -9.30 5.96 -18.31
N ARG A 124 -10.04 5.70 -17.24
CA ARG A 124 -10.52 6.76 -16.32
C ARG A 124 -9.37 7.49 -15.65
N TYR A 125 -8.32 6.79 -15.25
CA TYR A 125 -7.13 7.42 -14.67
C TYR A 125 -6.48 8.39 -15.67
N MET A 126 -6.28 7.98 -16.93
CA MET A 126 -5.70 8.86 -17.94
C MET A 126 -6.62 10.04 -18.28
N GLU A 127 -7.93 9.84 -18.37
CA GLU A 127 -8.91 10.93 -18.55
C GLU A 127 -8.87 11.93 -17.39
N PHE A 128 -8.74 11.44 -16.15
CA PHE A 128 -8.55 12.28 -14.97
C PHE A 128 -7.26 13.12 -15.07
N ILE A 129 -6.13 12.48 -15.44
CA ILE A 129 -4.85 13.21 -15.56
C ILE A 129 -4.94 14.27 -16.67
N TYR A 130 -5.53 13.91 -17.81
CA TYR A 130 -5.70 14.85 -18.93
C TYR A 130 -6.54 16.06 -18.54
N SER A 131 -7.72 15.84 -17.96
CA SER A 131 -8.65 16.92 -17.59
C SER A 131 -8.10 17.85 -16.51
N ASN A 132 -7.31 17.34 -15.56
CA ASN A 132 -6.84 18.12 -14.41
C ASN A 132 -5.49 18.80 -14.65
N PHE A 133 -4.60 18.22 -15.46
CA PHE A 133 -3.23 18.70 -15.62
C PHE A 133 -2.87 19.13 -17.04
N ILE A 134 -3.59 18.66 -18.07
CA ILE A 134 -3.22 18.89 -19.47
C ILE A 134 -4.19 19.84 -20.18
N ASP A 135 -5.49 19.65 -20.01
CA ASP A 135 -6.51 20.50 -20.61
C ASP A 135 -6.66 21.83 -19.84
N LYS A 136 -6.33 22.94 -20.52
CA LYS A 136 -6.44 24.29 -19.95
C LYS A 136 -7.89 24.71 -19.70
N ASN A 137 -8.84 24.11 -20.41
CA ASN A 137 -10.27 24.34 -20.29
C ASN A 137 -10.97 23.22 -19.50
N GLY A 138 -10.21 22.20 -19.08
CA GLY A 138 -10.73 21.09 -18.31
C GLY A 138 -11.33 21.60 -17.01
N SER A 139 -12.51 21.08 -16.65
CA SER A 139 -13.02 21.37 -15.31
C SER A 139 -12.02 20.81 -14.32
N LYS A 140 -11.37 21.68 -13.53
CA LYS A 140 -10.58 21.31 -12.34
C LYS A 140 -11.48 20.77 -11.21
N LYS A 141 -12.52 20.02 -11.59
CA LYS A 141 -13.30 19.21 -10.69
C LYS A 141 -12.43 18.00 -10.41
N PHE A 142 -11.78 18.04 -9.25
CA PHE A 142 -11.37 16.84 -8.56
C PHE A 142 -12.64 16.07 -8.23
N GLU A 143 -13.07 15.20 -9.15
CA GLU A 143 -13.94 14.10 -8.78
C GLU A 143 -13.11 13.13 -7.95
N GLY A 144 -12.94 13.50 -6.67
CA GLY A 144 -12.39 12.62 -5.66
C GLY A 144 -13.19 11.32 -5.62
N PHE A 145 -12.54 10.28 -5.13
CA PHE A 145 -13.14 8.98 -4.79
C PHE A 145 -13.22 7.91 -5.89
N TYR A 146 -12.61 8.07 -7.08
CA TYR A 146 -12.59 6.98 -8.09
C TYR A 146 -11.35 6.09 -8.06
N GLY A 147 -10.16 6.66 -7.85
CA GLY A 147 -8.92 5.88 -7.78
C GLY A 147 -8.90 4.93 -6.58
N GLU A 148 -9.30 5.42 -5.41
CA GLU A 148 -9.42 4.59 -4.22
C GLU A 148 -10.55 3.56 -4.38
N PHE A 149 -11.72 3.93 -4.93
CA PHE A 149 -12.80 2.97 -5.18
C PHE A 149 -12.41 1.87 -6.17
N SER A 150 -11.79 2.22 -7.30
CA SER A 150 -11.29 1.25 -8.28
C SER A 150 -10.24 0.34 -7.66
N LYS A 151 -9.30 0.90 -6.89
CA LYS A 151 -8.30 0.15 -6.14
C LYS A 151 -8.92 -0.80 -5.12
N GLN A 152 -9.93 -0.36 -4.37
CA GLN A 152 -10.66 -1.18 -3.39
C GLN A 152 -11.39 -2.33 -4.09
N ASN A 153 -11.99 -2.09 -5.26
CA ASN A 153 -12.59 -3.15 -6.07
C ASN A 153 -11.55 -4.13 -6.63
N SER A 154 -10.40 -3.65 -7.10
CA SER A 154 -9.30 -4.51 -7.55
C SER A 154 -8.75 -5.37 -6.41
N ILE A 155 -8.55 -4.80 -5.22
CA ILE A 155 -8.15 -5.55 -4.02
C ILE A 155 -9.19 -6.63 -3.70
N LYS A 156 -10.48 -6.27 -3.67
CA LYS A 156 -11.57 -7.22 -3.42
C LYS A 156 -11.57 -8.36 -4.44
N LYS A 157 -11.49 -8.04 -5.74
CA LYS A 157 -11.46 -9.04 -6.82
C LYS A 157 -10.26 -9.98 -6.69
N LEU A 158 -9.07 -9.43 -6.42
CA LEU A 158 -7.86 -10.24 -6.20
C LEU A 158 -7.98 -11.15 -4.97
N ILE A 159 -8.64 -10.68 -3.91
CA ILE A 159 -8.94 -11.50 -2.73
C ILE A 159 -9.89 -12.65 -3.08
N GLU A 160 -10.97 -12.37 -3.82
CA GLU A 160 -11.92 -13.38 -4.28
C GLU A 160 -11.26 -14.41 -5.21
N GLU A 161 -10.29 -13.98 -6.03
CA GLU A 161 -9.45 -14.83 -6.87
C GLU A 161 -8.29 -15.51 -6.12
N LYS A 162 -8.18 -15.32 -4.79
CA LYS A 162 -7.09 -15.81 -3.94
C LYS A 162 -5.67 -15.36 -4.32
N LYS A 163 -5.56 -14.27 -5.08
CA LYS A 163 -4.31 -13.58 -5.47
C LYS A 163 -3.85 -12.64 -4.36
N TYR A 164 -3.51 -13.21 -3.20
CA TYR A 164 -3.29 -12.45 -1.98
C TYR A 164 -2.04 -11.56 -2.01
N LYS A 165 -1.00 -11.99 -2.73
CA LYS A 165 0.24 -11.20 -2.87
C LYS A 165 -0.02 -9.93 -3.67
N GLU A 166 -0.78 -10.06 -4.76
CA GLU A 166 -1.21 -8.98 -5.63
C GLU A 166 -2.20 -8.07 -4.90
N ALA A 167 -3.14 -8.62 -4.14
CA ALA A 167 -4.06 -7.82 -3.33
C ALA A 167 -3.30 -6.99 -2.27
N LEU A 168 -2.32 -7.60 -1.61
CA LEU A 168 -1.48 -6.93 -0.60
C LEU A 168 -0.64 -5.82 -1.23
N SER A 169 -0.09 -6.03 -2.43
CA SER A 169 0.78 -5.06 -3.11
C SER A 169 0.06 -3.77 -3.49
N LEU A 170 -1.27 -3.81 -3.61
CA LEU A 170 -2.08 -2.63 -3.84
C LEU A 170 -2.29 -1.81 -2.55
N ILE A 171 -2.19 -2.38 -1.35
CA ILE A 171 -2.48 -1.63 -0.11
C ILE A 171 -1.33 -0.67 0.23
N ASN A 172 -1.64 0.63 0.36
CA ASN A 172 -0.65 1.62 0.81
C ASN A 172 -0.53 1.59 2.34
N THR A 173 0.66 1.26 2.83
CA THR A 173 0.99 1.15 4.26
C THR A 173 1.32 2.49 4.93
N THR A 174 1.50 3.56 4.15
CA THR A 174 1.74 4.90 4.69
C THR A 174 0.58 5.32 5.60
N ASN A 175 0.93 5.71 6.82
CA ASN A 175 -0.01 6.08 7.89
C ASN A 175 -1.04 4.98 8.22
N MET A 176 -0.66 3.69 8.17
CA MET A 176 -1.57 2.59 8.49
C MET A 176 -2.22 2.74 9.88
N GLU A 177 -1.52 3.34 10.85
CA GLU A 177 -2.04 3.62 12.18
C GLU A 177 -3.22 4.60 12.20
N GLU A 178 -3.34 5.48 11.20
CA GLU A 178 -4.43 6.46 11.07
C GLU A 178 -5.61 5.90 10.25
N ARG A 179 -5.42 4.77 9.55
CA ARG A 179 -6.46 4.16 8.71
C ARG A 179 -7.62 3.63 9.54
N ASP A 180 -8.75 3.47 8.86
CA ASP A 180 -9.92 2.81 9.43
C ASP A 180 -9.61 1.36 9.82
N PHE A 181 -10.39 0.84 10.77
CA PHE A 181 -10.08 -0.44 11.39
C PHE A 181 -10.23 -1.63 10.43
N VAL A 182 -11.11 -1.54 9.44
CA VAL A 182 -11.30 -2.59 8.43
C VAL A 182 -10.09 -2.68 7.51
N THR A 183 -9.55 -1.54 7.08
CA THR A 183 -8.32 -1.47 6.29
C THR A 183 -7.12 -2.06 7.03
N LYS A 184 -6.99 -1.77 8.33
CA LYS A 184 -5.95 -2.37 9.18
C LYS A 184 -6.06 -3.90 9.22
N ILE A 185 -7.26 -4.42 9.49
CA ILE A 185 -7.53 -5.86 9.50
C ILE A 185 -7.22 -6.50 8.15
N ARG A 186 -7.63 -5.87 7.05
CA ARG A 186 -7.34 -6.36 5.70
C ARG A 186 -5.84 -6.48 5.45
N TYR A 187 -5.10 -5.41 5.75
CA TYR A 187 -3.65 -5.39 5.57
C TYR A 187 -2.98 -6.48 6.42
N ASP A 188 -3.29 -6.53 7.71
CA ASP A 188 -2.70 -7.49 8.64
C ASP A 188 -3.03 -8.94 8.23
N LEU A 189 -4.28 -9.22 7.82
CA LEU A 189 -4.72 -10.52 7.34
C LEU A 189 -3.99 -10.96 6.08
N LEU A 190 -3.98 -10.13 5.03
CA LEU A 190 -3.29 -10.46 3.78
C LEU A 190 -1.81 -10.68 4.02
N ARG A 191 -1.19 -9.84 4.85
CA ARG A 191 0.21 -9.99 5.24
C ARG A 191 0.45 -11.31 5.98
N SER A 192 -0.44 -11.71 6.89
CA SER A 192 -0.36 -13.00 7.58
C SER A 192 -0.57 -14.19 6.65
N ILE A 193 -1.45 -14.11 5.67
CA ILE A 193 -1.62 -15.17 4.66
C ILE A 193 -0.36 -15.31 3.80
N VAL A 194 0.22 -14.18 3.38
CA VAL A 194 1.39 -14.17 2.48
C VAL A 194 2.68 -14.56 3.20
N LEU A 195 2.87 -14.11 4.45
CA LEU A 195 4.12 -14.29 5.19
C LEU A 195 4.08 -15.39 6.26
N GLY A 196 2.91 -15.98 6.49
CA GLY A 196 2.69 -16.99 7.51
C GLY A 196 2.72 -16.44 8.93
N LYS A 197 3.09 -17.29 9.89
CA LYS A 197 3.04 -17.04 11.35
C LYS A 197 4.14 -16.12 11.88
N LYS A 198 4.76 -15.28 11.03
CA LYS A 198 5.81 -14.35 11.46
C LYS A 198 5.26 -13.37 12.49
N ASN A 199 6.03 -13.14 13.55
CA ASN A 199 5.69 -12.17 14.59
C ASN A 199 5.97 -10.74 14.08
N LEU A 200 4.96 -10.14 13.46
CA LEU A 200 5.01 -8.79 12.88
C LEU A 200 4.06 -7.87 13.65
N SER A 201 4.42 -6.61 13.85
CA SER A 201 3.52 -5.64 14.49
C SER A 201 2.19 -5.56 13.74
N LEU A 202 1.09 -5.91 14.41
CA LEU A 202 -0.26 -5.88 13.86
C LEU A 202 -0.85 -4.48 14.06
N SER A 203 -1.25 -3.85 12.96
CA SER A 203 -1.87 -2.52 12.94
C SER A 203 -3.19 -2.49 13.72
N CYS A 204 -3.87 -3.64 13.82
CA CYS A 204 -5.11 -3.80 14.56
C CYS A 204 -4.93 -3.87 16.09
N LYS A 205 -3.70 -4.12 16.58
CA LYS A 205 -3.44 -4.50 17.98
C LYS A 205 -3.84 -3.41 18.98
N SER A 206 -3.53 -2.14 18.72
CA SER A 206 -3.84 -1.04 19.64
C SER A 206 -5.35 -0.92 19.95
N LYS A 207 -6.19 -1.21 18.96
CA LYS A 207 -7.66 -1.20 19.13
C LYS A 207 -8.14 -2.43 19.90
N LEU A 208 -7.54 -3.60 19.65
CA LEU A 208 -7.81 -4.82 20.41
C LEU A 208 -7.46 -4.64 21.89
N ASP A 209 -6.27 -4.12 22.19
CA ASP A 209 -5.81 -3.92 23.56
C ASP A 209 -6.73 -2.95 24.33
N LYS A 210 -7.33 -1.98 23.64
CA LYS A 210 -8.32 -1.05 24.22
C LYS A 210 -9.70 -1.67 24.44
N TYR A 211 -10.08 -2.66 23.63
CA TYR A 211 -11.42 -3.27 23.65
C TYR A 211 -11.33 -4.81 23.59
N PRO A 212 -10.68 -5.47 24.58
CA PRO A 212 -10.40 -6.89 24.50
C PRO A 212 -11.66 -7.76 24.51
N ASP A 213 -12.75 -7.32 25.13
CA ASP A 213 -13.99 -8.10 25.27
C ASP A 213 -15.04 -7.78 24.20
N SER A 214 -14.73 -6.89 23.26
CA SER A 214 -15.66 -6.50 22.20
C SER A 214 -15.93 -7.66 21.23
N ILE A 215 -17.21 -7.89 20.95
CA ILE A 215 -17.70 -8.86 19.94
C ILE A 215 -17.74 -8.29 18.52
N ALA A 216 -17.22 -7.08 18.29
CA ALA A 216 -17.06 -6.53 16.95
C ALA A 216 -16.25 -7.50 16.08
N TRP A 217 -16.70 -7.76 14.84
CA TRP A 217 -16.04 -8.77 13.99
C TRP A 217 -14.56 -8.43 13.73
N THR A 218 -14.23 -7.14 13.68
CA THR A 218 -12.86 -6.64 13.52
C THR A 218 -11.99 -6.92 14.74
N ILE A 219 -12.56 -6.93 15.94
CA ILE A 219 -11.84 -7.29 17.17
C ILE A 219 -11.60 -8.80 17.22
N GLU A 220 -12.62 -9.62 16.93
CA GLU A 220 -12.47 -11.09 16.82
C GLU A 220 -11.46 -11.50 15.73
N ALA A 221 -11.49 -10.79 14.59
CA ALA A 221 -10.49 -10.92 13.53
C ALA A 221 -9.07 -10.60 14.05
N CYS A 222 -8.88 -9.49 14.77
CA CYS A 222 -7.58 -9.12 15.32
C CYS A 222 -7.08 -10.14 16.37
N LYS A 223 -7.95 -10.63 17.26
CA LYS A 223 -7.62 -11.70 18.23
C LYS A 223 -7.10 -12.95 17.52
N THR A 224 -7.73 -13.30 16.41
CA THR A 224 -7.36 -14.45 15.60
C THR A 224 -5.99 -14.26 14.95
N LEU A 225 -5.69 -13.07 14.41
CA LEU A 225 -4.37 -12.73 13.86
C LEU A 225 -3.27 -12.75 14.92
N VAL A 226 -3.52 -12.21 16.12
CA VAL A 226 -2.58 -12.28 17.25
C VAL A 226 -2.30 -13.73 17.64
N SER A 227 -3.34 -14.58 17.68
CA SER A 227 -3.18 -16.01 18.00
C SER A 227 -2.42 -16.75 16.91
N TYR A 228 -2.64 -16.39 15.65
CA TYR A 228 -1.93 -16.95 14.50
C TYR A 228 -0.43 -16.68 14.53
N GLN A 229 -0.02 -15.45 14.82
CA GLN A 229 1.40 -15.11 15.01
C GLN A 229 2.05 -15.80 16.21
N LYS A 230 1.24 -16.28 17.18
CA LYS A 230 1.69 -17.11 18.31
C LYS A 230 1.75 -18.60 17.97
N GLY A 231 1.59 -18.99 16.71
CA GLY A 231 1.69 -20.39 16.27
C GLY A 231 0.35 -21.08 16.00
N LYS A 232 -0.78 -20.50 16.43
CA LYS A 232 -2.09 -21.18 16.41
C LYS A 232 -2.85 -20.94 15.11
N THR A 233 -3.03 -21.98 14.30
CA THR A 233 -3.90 -21.90 13.11
C THR A 233 -5.36 -21.71 13.54
N PRO A 234 -6.16 -20.83 12.90
CA PRO A 234 -7.54 -20.59 13.30
C PRO A 234 -8.38 -21.87 13.25
N SER A 235 -9.13 -22.13 14.32
CA SER A 235 -10.06 -23.26 14.40
C SER A 235 -11.37 -22.94 13.67
N LYS A 236 -12.17 -23.98 13.37
CA LYS A 236 -13.54 -23.80 12.85
C LYS A 236 -14.41 -22.91 13.73
N ALA A 237 -14.21 -22.95 15.05
CA ALA A 237 -14.94 -22.11 16.00
C ALA A 237 -14.51 -20.64 15.89
N ASP A 238 -13.22 -20.36 15.71
CA ASP A 238 -12.71 -19.00 15.52
C ASP A 238 -13.28 -18.38 14.23
N LEU A 239 -13.23 -19.14 13.13
CA LEU A 239 -13.80 -18.72 11.85
C LEU A 239 -15.31 -18.46 11.96
N LYS A 240 -16.04 -19.35 12.64
CA LYS A 240 -17.49 -19.21 12.85
C LYS A 240 -17.82 -17.91 13.60
N ARG A 241 -17.10 -17.61 14.69
CA ARG A 241 -17.32 -16.37 15.46
C ARG A 241 -17.14 -15.12 14.59
N ILE A 242 -16.04 -15.03 13.83
CA ILE A 242 -15.81 -13.86 12.96
C ILE A 242 -16.91 -13.74 11.91
N VAL A 243 -17.31 -14.85 11.26
CA VAL A 243 -18.37 -14.89 10.24
C VAL A 243 -19.72 -14.45 10.82
N GLU A 244 -20.11 -14.96 11.98
CA GLU A 244 -21.38 -14.63 12.63
C GLU A 244 -21.40 -13.16 13.07
N SER A 245 -20.35 -12.68 13.74
CA SER A 245 -20.24 -11.26 14.13
C SER A 245 -20.31 -10.33 12.90
N ALA A 246 -19.68 -10.68 11.79
CA ALA A 246 -19.71 -9.87 10.57
C ALA A 246 -21.10 -9.87 9.91
N LYS A 247 -21.84 -10.98 9.99
CA LYS A 247 -23.23 -11.08 9.49
C LYS A 247 -24.20 -10.28 10.35
N GLU A 248 -24.13 -10.42 11.67
CA GLU A 248 -24.98 -9.69 12.62
C GLU A 248 -24.79 -8.17 12.46
N GLN A 249 -23.55 -7.73 12.27
CA GLN A 249 -23.19 -6.33 12.06
C GLN A 249 -23.46 -5.84 10.61
N ARG A 250 -24.05 -6.69 9.76
CA ARG A 250 -24.34 -6.41 8.33
C ARG A 250 -23.14 -5.82 7.59
N SER A 251 -21.94 -6.33 7.87
CA SER A 251 -20.71 -5.77 7.33
C SER A 251 -20.60 -6.01 5.82
N SER A 252 -20.23 -4.99 5.06
CA SER A 252 -19.84 -5.11 3.66
C SER A 252 -18.52 -5.87 3.44
N SER A 253 -17.83 -6.24 4.53
CA SER A 253 -16.53 -6.90 4.53
C SER A 253 -16.61 -8.43 4.68
N GLN A 254 -17.76 -9.04 4.40
CA GLN A 254 -17.92 -10.50 4.48
C GLN A 254 -16.89 -11.26 3.63
N TYR A 255 -16.50 -10.71 2.48
CA TYR A 255 -15.47 -11.30 1.61
C TYR A 255 -14.10 -11.43 2.32
N LEU A 256 -13.75 -10.50 3.22
CA LEU A 256 -12.52 -10.56 4.02
C LEU A 256 -12.59 -11.64 5.10
N VAL A 257 -13.77 -11.79 5.71
CA VAL A 257 -13.95 -12.73 6.81
C VAL A 257 -13.87 -14.17 6.32
N GLN A 258 -14.33 -14.44 5.10
CA GLN A 258 -14.27 -15.77 4.50
C GLN A 258 -12.82 -16.26 4.28
N ILE A 259 -11.87 -15.35 3.99
CA ILE A 259 -10.48 -15.74 3.71
C ILE A 259 -9.63 -15.98 4.96
N PHE A 260 -10.17 -15.79 6.18
CA PHE A 260 -9.47 -16.20 7.40
C PHE A 260 -9.16 -17.70 7.45
N GLY A 261 -9.97 -18.52 6.76
CA GLY A 261 -9.72 -19.96 6.62
C GLY A 261 -8.49 -20.30 5.79
N ASP A 262 -7.93 -19.34 5.05
CA ASP A 262 -6.72 -19.55 4.24
C ASP A 262 -5.42 -19.28 5.03
N LEU A 263 -5.51 -18.89 6.30
CA LEU A 263 -4.37 -18.86 7.23
C LEU A 263 -3.95 -20.29 7.56
N LYS A 264 -2.73 -20.70 7.17
CA LYS A 264 -2.18 -22.05 7.38
C LYS A 264 -1.09 -22.06 8.45
#